data_AF-A0A183ETF6-F1
#
_entry.id   AF-A0A183ETF6-F1
#
_cell.length_a   1.000
_cell.length_b   1.000
_cell.length_c   1.000
_cell.angle_alpha   90.00
_cell.angle_beta   90.00
_cell.angle_gamma   90.00
#
_symmetry.space_group_name_H-M   'P 1'
#
loop_
_entity.id
_entity.type
_entity.pdbx_description
1 polymer ?
#
loop_
_entity_poly.entity_id
_entity_poly.type
_entity_poly.pdbx_seq_one_letter_code
_entity_poly.pdbx_strand_id
1 'polypeptide(L)'
;MSSQLPKIAPKTVVNRAQTPIMVWLRDKLNAIYRQRITPPPGLPTPDGESARTRPPASLPGGVHHRLANNYYMDRDARRGVEPPKCIYSADSHGPVFKNLKGETVW
;
A
#
# COMPACT_ATOMS: atom_id res chain seq x y z
N MET A 1 27.55 -16.34 20.47
CA MET A 1 27.02 -16.97 21.68
C MET A 1 25.71 -16.30 22.06
N SER A 2 24.56 -16.83 21.63
CA SER A 2 23.25 -16.26 22.00
C SER A 2 22.81 -16.91 23.31
N SER A 3 22.81 -16.15 24.40
CA SER A 3 22.24 -16.57 25.68
C SER A 3 20.74 -16.78 25.52
N GLN A 4 20.33 -18.05 25.44
CA GLN A 4 18.93 -18.41 25.46
C GLN A 4 18.43 -18.27 26.89
N LEU A 5 17.82 -17.12 27.19
CA LEU A 5 16.97 -17.03 28.38
C LEU A 5 15.95 -18.17 28.29
N PRO A 6 15.84 -19.03 29.32
CA PRO A 6 14.88 -20.11 29.30
C PRO A 6 13.48 -19.50 29.15
N LYS A 7 12.76 -19.91 28.10
CA LYS A 7 11.33 -19.58 27.99
C LYS A 7 10.65 -20.11 29.25
N ILE A 8 9.94 -19.22 29.94
CA ILE A 8 9.30 -19.44 31.25
C ILE A 8 8.37 -20.67 31.30
N ALA A 9 7.94 -21.22 30.16
CA ALA A 9 7.16 -22.46 30.13
C ALA A 9 7.50 -23.35 28.91
N PRO A 10 7.47 -24.69 29.09
CA PRO A 10 7.76 -25.65 28.04
C PRO A 10 6.68 -25.66 26.95
N LYS A 11 7.08 -26.04 25.72
CA LYS A 11 6.19 -26.10 24.54
C LYS A 11 5.14 -27.23 24.59
N THR A 12 5.19 -28.09 25.59
CA THR A 12 4.36 -29.29 25.76
C THR A 12 2.98 -29.04 26.36
N VAL A 13 2.68 -27.81 26.81
CA VAL A 13 1.35 -27.47 27.34
C VAL A 13 0.37 -27.24 26.18
N VAL A 14 -0.50 -28.23 25.96
CA VAL A 14 -1.67 -28.09 25.09
C VAL A 14 -2.67 -27.17 25.78
N ASN A 15 -3.16 -26.15 25.06
CA ASN A 15 -4.02 -25.05 25.54
C ASN A 15 -3.27 -23.96 26.34
N ARG A 16 -2.56 -23.08 25.61
CA ARG A 16 -2.25 -21.72 26.09
C ARG A 16 -3.47 -20.80 26.13
N ALA A 17 -4.58 -21.24 25.55
CA ALA A 17 -5.84 -20.52 25.52
C ALA A 17 -6.61 -20.74 26.83
N GLN A 18 -7.36 -19.71 27.26
CA GLN A 18 -8.21 -19.76 28.45
C GLN A 18 -9.22 -20.91 28.38
N THR A 19 -9.65 -21.43 29.54
CA THR A 19 -10.70 -22.45 29.61
C THR A 19 -11.97 -21.96 28.91
N PRO A 20 -12.81 -22.84 28.31
CA PRO A 20 -14.01 -22.43 27.58
C PRO A 20 -14.93 -21.50 28.39
N ILE A 21 -15.03 -21.72 29.70
CA ILE A 21 -15.80 -20.88 30.62
C ILE A 21 -15.18 -19.49 30.76
N MET A 22 -13.86 -19.38 30.92
CA MET A 22 -13.19 -18.07 31.02
C MET A 22 -13.23 -17.30 29.70
N VAL A 23 -13.16 -18.00 28.56
CA VAL A 23 -13.37 -17.37 27.26
C VAL A 23 -14.81 -16.85 27.14
N TRP A 24 -15.80 -17.66 27.50
CA TRP A 24 -17.19 -17.22 27.49
C TRP A 24 -17.42 -16.00 28.39
N LEU A 25 -16.85 -16.00 29.61
CA LEU A 25 -16.95 -14.88 30.53
C LEU A 25 -16.29 -13.62 29.96
N ARG A 26 -15.08 -13.74 29.40
CA ARG A 26 -14.37 -12.65 28.73
C ARG A 26 -15.19 -12.07 27.59
N ASP A 27 -15.73 -12.91 26.72
CA ASP A 27 -16.48 -12.48 25.53
C ASP A 27 -17.79 -11.81 25.93
N LYS A 28 -18.45 -12.33 26.97
CA LYS A 28 -19.67 -11.73 27.53
C LYS A 28 -19.41 -10.35 28.15
N LEU A 29 -18.35 -10.21 28.95
CA LEU A 29 -18.00 -8.94 29.61
C LEU A 29 -17.53 -7.87 28.63
N ASN A 30 -16.84 -8.27 27.55
CA ASN A 30 -16.34 -7.34 26.52
C ASN A 30 -17.31 -7.14 25.34
N ALA A 31 -18.56 -7.63 25.44
CA ALA A 31 -19.56 -7.55 24.38
C ALA A 31 -19.05 -8.06 23.00
N ILE A 32 -18.25 -9.13 23.01
CA ILE A 32 -17.72 -9.75 21.79
C ILE A 32 -18.75 -10.76 21.29
N TYR A 33 -19.61 -10.34 20.36
CA TYR A 33 -20.68 -11.19 19.80
C TYR A 33 -20.26 -12.02 18.57
N ARG A 34 -18.97 -12.32 18.43
CA ARG A 34 -18.42 -12.99 17.24
C ARG A 34 -18.60 -14.50 17.36
N GLN A 35 -18.97 -15.15 16.26
CA GLN A 35 -18.95 -16.61 16.19
C GLN A 35 -17.50 -17.11 16.24
N ARG A 36 -17.22 -18.17 17.01
CA ARG A 36 -15.88 -18.79 17.14
C ARG A 36 -15.27 -19.31 15.84
N ILE A 37 -16.02 -19.28 14.75
CA ILE A 37 -15.60 -19.65 13.39
C ILE A 37 -14.69 -18.58 12.79
N THR A 38 -14.89 -17.31 13.15
CA THR A 38 -14.08 -16.22 12.62
C THR A 38 -12.82 -16.05 13.50
N PRO A 39 -11.61 -16.16 12.94
CA PRO A 39 -10.38 -15.94 13.70
C PRO A 39 -10.37 -14.53 14.32
N PRO A 40 -9.84 -14.39 15.55
CA PRO A 40 -9.78 -13.09 16.22
C PRO A 40 -8.86 -12.12 15.45
N PRO A 41 -9.24 -10.85 15.27
CA PRO A 41 -8.37 -9.86 14.64
C PRO A 41 -7.08 -9.68 15.45
N GLY A 42 -5.93 -9.79 14.78
CA GLY A 42 -4.63 -9.49 15.37
C GLY A 42 -3.96 -10.64 16.13
N LEU A 43 -4.53 -11.85 16.16
CA LEU A 43 -3.73 -13.04 16.46
C LEU A 43 -3.27 -13.69 15.15
N PRO A 44 -2.01 -14.13 15.06
CA PRO A 44 -1.50 -14.91 13.94
C PRO A 44 -2.05 -16.34 14.05
N THR A 45 -3.37 -16.47 13.93
CA THR A 45 -4.04 -17.75 13.70
C THR A 45 -3.79 -18.17 12.24
N PRO A 46 -3.86 -19.47 11.92
CA PRO A 46 -3.68 -19.99 10.54
C PRO A 46 -4.65 -19.40 9.50
N ASP A 47 -5.64 -18.63 9.92
CA ASP A 47 -6.81 -18.19 9.18
C ASP A 47 -6.74 -16.73 8.66
N GLY A 48 -5.54 -16.18 8.42
CA GLY A 48 -5.44 -14.81 7.87
C GLY A 48 -4.06 -14.27 7.54
N GLU A 49 -2.98 -14.95 7.94
CA GLU A 49 -1.62 -14.57 7.58
C GLU A 49 -1.06 -15.51 6.51
N SER A 50 -0.48 -14.96 5.43
CA SER A 50 0.28 -15.76 4.49
C SER A 50 1.52 -16.33 5.17
N ALA A 51 1.91 -17.57 4.82
CA ALA A 51 3.15 -18.16 5.32
C ALA A 51 4.36 -17.22 5.16
N ARG A 52 5.25 -17.21 6.16
CA ARG A 52 6.47 -16.38 6.14
C ARG A 52 7.39 -16.69 4.96
N THR A 53 7.42 -17.96 4.55
CA THR A 53 8.14 -18.42 3.36
C THR A 53 7.20 -18.38 2.17
N ARG A 54 7.61 -17.67 1.11
CA ARG A 54 6.87 -17.54 -0.14
C ARG A 54 7.65 -18.22 -1.28
N PRO A 55 6.98 -18.87 -2.25
CA PRO A 55 7.66 -19.33 -3.46
C PRO A 55 8.20 -18.14 -4.27
N PRO A 56 9.22 -18.35 -5.13
CA PRO A 56 9.69 -17.30 -6.02
C PRO A 56 8.55 -16.83 -6.94
N ALA A 57 8.41 -15.52 -7.11
CA ALA A 57 7.39 -14.93 -7.97
C ALA A 57 7.91 -14.76 -9.41
N SER A 58 7.13 -15.15 -10.40
CA SER A 58 7.36 -14.84 -11.81
C SER A 58 6.43 -13.71 -12.24
N LEU A 59 6.88 -12.47 -12.10
CA LEU A 59 6.09 -11.29 -12.43
C LEU A 59 6.08 -11.03 -13.94
N PRO A 60 4.95 -10.61 -14.53
CA PRO A 60 4.94 -10.19 -15.93
C PRO A 60 5.81 -8.94 -16.13
N GLY A 61 6.41 -8.82 -17.31
CA GLY A 61 7.17 -7.63 -17.70
C GLY A 61 6.29 -6.39 -17.87
N GLY A 62 6.90 -5.21 -17.83
CA GLY A 62 6.20 -3.96 -18.12
C GLY A 62 5.83 -3.83 -19.60
N VAL A 63 4.89 -2.92 -19.91
CA VAL A 63 4.34 -2.69 -21.27
C VAL A 63 5.45 -2.39 -22.30
N HIS A 64 6.56 -1.83 -21.84
CA HIS A 64 7.71 -1.44 -22.65
C HIS A 64 8.89 -2.42 -22.57
N HIS A 65 8.68 -3.66 -22.11
CA HIS A 65 9.67 -4.73 -22.26
C HIS A 65 9.61 -5.29 -23.70
N ARG A 66 10.02 -4.48 -24.68
CA ARG A 66 9.98 -4.78 -26.12
C ARG A 66 11.36 -4.61 -26.73
N LEU A 67 11.71 -5.49 -27.68
CA LEU A 67 13.02 -5.51 -28.34
C LEU A 67 13.16 -4.50 -29.49
N ALA A 68 12.04 -4.13 -30.13
CA ALA A 68 12.00 -3.22 -31.27
C ALA A 68 10.84 -2.20 -31.11
N ASN A 69 10.91 -1.10 -31.87
CA ASN A 69 9.90 -0.03 -31.89
C ASN A 69 9.55 0.48 -30.47
N ASN A 70 10.58 0.69 -29.65
CA ASN A 70 10.44 1.05 -28.24
C ASN A 70 11.34 2.24 -27.87
N TYR A 71 11.38 3.22 -28.77
CA TYR A 71 12.17 4.43 -28.59
C TYR A 71 11.73 5.16 -27.33
N TYR A 72 12.71 5.68 -26.58
CA TYR A 72 12.43 6.41 -25.36
C TYR A 72 11.76 7.76 -25.65
N MET A 73 12.12 8.37 -26.79
CA MET A 73 11.59 9.65 -27.25
C MET A 73 10.05 9.67 -27.28
N ASP A 74 9.43 8.64 -27.85
CA ASP A 74 7.97 8.58 -28.00
C ASP A 74 7.23 8.32 -26.67
N ARG A 75 7.96 7.95 -25.61
CA ARG A 75 7.40 7.55 -24.30
C ARG A 75 7.64 8.57 -23.20
N ASP A 76 8.61 9.45 -23.37
CA ASP A 76 9.04 10.36 -22.32
C ASP A 76 8.11 11.57 -22.23
N ALA A 77 6.96 11.38 -21.57
CA ALA A 77 6.01 12.46 -21.30
C ALA A 77 6.64 13.60 -20.48
N ARG A 78 7.74 13.36 -19.75
CA ARG A 78 8.44 14.40 -18.97
C ARG A 78 9.06 15.47 -19.85
N ARG A 79 9.39 15.13 -21.10
CA ARG A 79 9.89 16.08 -22.11
C ARG A 79 8.77 16.72 -22.93
N GLY A 80 7.54 16.20 -22.86
CA GLY A 80 6.37 16.78 -23.50
C GLY A 80 5.70 17.88 -22.66
N VAL A 81 6.22 18.18 -21.48
CA VAL A 81 5.70 19.25 -20.62
C VAL A 81 6.11 20.61 -21.20
N GLU A 82 5.12 21.37 -21.67
CA GLU A 82 5.32 22.73 -22.15
C GLU A 82 5.52 23.72 -21.00
N PRO A 83 6.23 24.84 -21.23
CA PRO A 83 6.29 25.96 -20.29
C PRO A 83 4.89 26.49 -19.93
N PRO A 84 4.73 27.11 -18.75
CA PRO A 84 3.45 27.69 -18.35
C PRO A 84 3.00 28.77 -19.33
N LYS A 85 1.72 28.76 -19.67
CA LYS A 85 1.12 29.76 -20.57
C LYS A 85 0.98 31.10 -19.85
N CYS A 86 1.60 32.13 -20.40
CA CYS A 86 1.54 33.49 -19.85
C CYS A 86 0.14 34.09 -20.11
N ILE A 87 -0.60 34.41 -19.04
CA ILE A 87 -1.93 35.03 -19.11
C ILE A 87 -1.89 36.57 -18.99
N TYR A 88 -0.77 37.11 -18.51
CA TYR A 88 -0.57 38.54 -18.33
C TYR A 88 0.92 38.87 -18.51
N SER A 89 1.20 39.88 -19.34
CA SER A 89 2.54 40.43 -19.53
C SER A 89 2.46 41.95 -19.62
N ALA A 90 3.46 42.65 -19.10
CA ALA A 90 3.55 44.11 -19.18
C ALA A 90 4.95 44.51 -19.62
N ASP A 91 5.04 45.11 -20.81
CA ASP A 91 6.28 45.60 -21.42
C ASP A 91 6.18 47.11 -21.68
N SER A 92 7.16 47.69 -22.39
CA SER A 92 7.16 49.11 -22.79
C SER A 92 5.95 49.53 -23.65
N HIS A 93 5.21 48.56 -24.20
CA HIS A 93 4.01 48.76 -25.01
C HIS A 93 2.70 48.72 -24.19
N GLY A 94 2.77 48.54 -22.86
CA GLY A 94 1.61 48.45 -21.97
C GLY A 94 1.23 47.02 -21.58
N PRO A 95 0.15 46.86 -20.77
CA PRO A 95 -0.31 45.55 -20.31
C PRO A 95 -1.07 44.77 -21.39
N VAL A 96 -0.76 43.48 -21.54
CA VAL A 96 -1.45 42.55 -22.45
C VAL A 96 -2.09 41.43 -21.64
N PHE A 97 -3.40 41.24 -21.83
CA PHE A 97 -4.18 40.17 -21.21
C PHE A 97 -4.43 39.04 -22.22
N LYS A 98 -4.21 37.80 -21.79
CA LYS A 98 -4.40 36.59 -22.59
C LYS A 98 -5.38 35.64 -21.90
N ASN A 99 -6.09 34.84 -22.69
CA ASN A 99 -6.97 33.80 -22.18
C ASN A 99 -6.18 32.61 -21.61
N LEU A 100 -6.88 31.61 -21.05
CA LEU A 100 -6.26 30.38 -20.51
C LEU A 100 -5.48 29.56 -21.56
N LYS A 101 -5.72 29.80 -22.85
CA LYS A 101 -4.99 29.18 -23.96
C LYS A 101 -3.74 29.98 -24.36
N GLY A 102 -3.53 31.17 -23.81
CA GLY A 102 -2.41 32.07 -24.13
C GLY A 102 -2.67 32.99 -25.33
N GLU A 103 -3.90 33.08 -25.81
CA GLU A 103 -4.31 33.92 -26.95
C GLU A 103 -4.72 35.31 -26.44
N THR A 104 -4.40 36.38 -27.18
CA THR A 104 -4.76 37.75 -26.83
C THR A 104 -6.27 37.95 -26.87
N VAL A 105 -6.82 38.53 -25.81
CA VAL A 105 -8.24 38.93 -25.76
C VAL A 105 -8.33 40.37 -26.27
N TRP A 106 -9.07 40.57 -27.36
CA TRP A 106 -9.35 41.89 -27.95
C TRP A 106 -10.49 42.60 -27.23
#